data_AF-A0A6T6RT01-F1
#
_entry.id   AF-A0A6T6RT01-F1
#
_cell.length_a   1.000
_cell.length_b   1.000
_cell.length_c   1.000
_cell.angle_alpha   90.00
_cell.angle_beta   90.00
_cell.angle_gamma   90.00
#
_symmetry.space_group_name_H-M   'P 1'
#
loop_
_entity.id
_entity.type
_entity.pdbx_description
1 polymer ?
#
loop_
_entity_poly.entity_id
_entity_poly.type
_entity_poly.pdbx_seq_one_letter_code
_entity_poly.pdbx_strand_id
1 'polypeptide(L)'
;VDYICSHEEEPSIYSLIPAEFTWRLPKLASAGRLDRMSSGLLILSQSGPLIHRLISPKHHCERQYRVEVDTPLDIDSQAEKIAFEQGSIAIRDRKTNELVKCMPARLEYIDSTTARVWLNEGRYHQLRRMFQTLGKTVVGIHRESMGVVSLDPNLAPGEWRELSEDELRQLT
;
A
#
# COMPACT_ATOMS: atom_id res chain seq x y z
N VAL A 1 -6.79 3.22 -10.61
CA VAL A 1 -7.86 3.84 -9.80
C VAL A 1 -9.18 3.24 -10.29
N ASP A 2 -10.21 3.19 -9.45
CA ASP A 2 -11.57 2.68 -9.75
C ASP A 2 -11.79 1.17 -9.76
N TYR A 3 -10.74 0.36 -9.71
CA TYR A 3 -10.83 -1.09 -9.57
C TYR A 3 -10.81 -1.54 -8.11
N ILE A 4 -11.45 -2.68 -7.82
CA ILE A 4 -11.56 -3.27 -6.49
C ILE A 4 -10.71 -4.54 -6.41
N CYS A 5 -9.95 -4.69 -5.32
CA CYS A 5 -9.20 -5.91 -5.01
C CYS A 5 -10.13 -7.01 -4.45
N SER A 6 -11.14 -7.44 -5.22
CA SER A 6 -12.16 -8.42 -4.83
C SER A 6 -12.53 -9.32 -6.01
N HIS A 7 -12.84 -10.59 -5.74
CA HIS A 7 -13.40 -11.51 -6.76
C HIS A 7 -14.93 -11.39 -6.89
N GLU A 8 -15.58 -10.65 -6.01
CA GLU A 8 -17.04 -10.57 -5.90
C GLU A 8 -17.60 -9.21 -6.34
N GLU A 9 -16.75 -8.18 -6.40
CA GLU A 9 -17.16 -6.80 -6.67
C GLU A 9 -16.51 -6.28 -7.94
N GLU A 10 -17.30 -5.60 -8.79
CA GLU A 10 -16.86 -5.03 -10.06
C GLU A 10 -16.74 -3.49 -9.99
N PRO A 11 -15.80 -2.87 -10.75
CA PRO A 11 -14.84 -3.52 -11.64
C PRO A 11 -13.67 -4.13 -10.84
N SER A 12 -13.38 -5.40 -11.06
CA SER A 12 -12.38 -6.16 -10.31
C SER A 12 -10.99 -6.04 -10.94
N ILE A 13 -9.92 -5.94 -10.13
CA ILE A 13 -8.55 -6.01 -10.66
C ILE A 13 -8.27 -7.32 -11.42
N TYR A 14 -8.99 -8.40 -11.11
CA TYR A 14 -8.79 -9.70 -11.78
C TYR A 14 -9.34 -9.71 -13.21
N SER A 15 -10.20 -8.75 -13.58
CA SER A 15 -10.64 -8.53 -14.95
C SER A 15 -9.54 -7.96 -15.86
N LEU A 16 -8.46 -7.44 -15.28
CA LEU A 16 -7.30 -6.89 -16.00
C LEU A 16 -6.27 -7.95 -16.41
N ILE A 17 -6.42 -9.18 -15.90
CA ILE A 17 -5.50 -10.30 -16.16
C ILE A 17 -6.11 -11.21 -17.23
N PRO A 18 -5.32 -11.84 -18.12
CA PRO A 18 -5.85 -12.75 -19.12
C PRO A 18 -6.76 -13.84 -18.54
N ALA A 19 -7.83 -14.15 -19.26
CA ALA A 19 -8.87 -15.06 -18.80
C ALA A 19 -8.32 -16.45 -18.42
N GLU A 20 -7.23 -16.90 -19.02
CA GLU A 20 -6.55 -18.16 -18.67
C GLU A 20 -6.18 -18.28 -17.18
N PHE A 21 -5.89 -17.16 -16.50
CA PHE A 21 -5.59 -17.17 -15.07
C PHE A 21 -6.84 -17.22 -14.20
N THR A 22 -8.00 -16.79 -14.72
CA THR A 22 -9.27 -16.79 -13.97
C THR A 22 -9.83 -18.20 -13.77
N TRP A 23 -9.50 -19.13 -14.69
CA TRP A 23 -9.94 -20.54 -14.63
C TRP A 23 -9.02 -21.45 -13.81
N ARG A 24 -7.82 -20.97 -13.41
CA ARG A 24 -6.86 -21.78 -12.65
C ARG A 24 -7.30 -21.95 -11.19
N LEU A 25 -7.01 -23.12 -10.63
CA LEU A 25 -7.15 -23.39 -9.20
C LEU A 25 -5.78 -23.71 -8.57
N PRO A 26 -5.45 -23.11 -7.42
CA PRO A 26 -6.22 -22.08 -6.70
C PRO A 26 -6.27 -20.76 -7.49
N LYS A 27 -7.30 -19.93 -7.29
CA LYS A 27 -7.42 -18.63 -7.97
C LYS A 27 -6.26 -17.71 -7.61
N LEU A 28 -5.87 -16.82 -8.52
CA LEU A 28 -4.98 -15.70 -8.19
C LEU A 28 -5.60 -14.86 -7.07
N ALA A 29 -4.79 -14.49 -6.09
CA ALA A 29 -5.16 -13.60 -5.02
C ALA A 29 -4.11 -12.51 -4.85
N SER A 30 -4.55 -11.32 -4.44
CA SER A 30 -3.66 -10.19 -4.19
C SER A 30 -2.97 -10.30 -2.83
N ALA A 31 -1.67 -10.04 -2.79
CA ALA A 31 -0.88 -9.86 -1.57
C ALA A 31 -1.20 -8.50 -0.94
N GLY A 32 -2.34 -8.44 -0.27
CA GLY A 32 -2.89 -7.24 0.33
C GLY A 32 -3.81 -6.55 -0.67
N ARG A 33 -4.43 -5.45 -0.23
CA ARG A 33 -5.39 -4.69 -1.04
C ARG A 33 -4.94 -3.25 -1.16
N LEU A 34 -5.29 -2.63 -2.28
CA LEU A 34 -5.32 -1.18 -2.41
C LEU A 34 -6.79 -0.74 -2.37
N ASP A 35 -7.04 0.42 -1.77
CA ASP A 35 -8.36 1.03 -1.77
C ASP A 35 -8.72 1.47 -3.19
N ARG A 36 -10.02 1.58 -3.48
CA ARG A 36 -10.53 1.94 -4.83
C ARG A 36 -9.91 3.24 -5.38
N MET A 37 -9.67 4.20 -4.51
CA MET A 37 -9.09 5.52 -4.82
C MET A 37 -7.56 5.55 -4.71
N SER A 38 -6.91 4.39 -4.66
CA SER A 38 -5.46 4.24 -4.61
C SER A 38 -4.96 3.58 -5.90
N SER A 39 -3.67 3.73 -6.18
CA SER A 39 -3.01 3.18 -7.37
C SER A 39 -1.66 2.57 -7.04
N GLY A 40 -1.00 1.98 -8.04
CA GLY A 40 0.36 1.46 -7.93
C GLY A 40 0.44 -0.06 -7.81
N LEU A 41 1.58 -0.53 -7.32
CA LEU A 41 1.98 -1.93 -7.33
C LEU A 41 1.00 -2.83 -6.58
N LEU A 42 0.60 -3.93 -7.20
CA LEU A 42 -0.07 -5.08 -6.58
C LEU A 42 0.68 -6.35 -6.96
N ILE A 43 0.95 -7.21 -5.98
CA ILE A 43 1.49 -8.55 -6.25
C ILE A 43 0.32 -9.52 -6.22
N LEU A 44 0.15 -10.30 -7.28
CA LEU A 44 -0.84 -11.38 -7.36
C LEU A 44 -0.12 -12.73 -7.32
N SER A 45 -0.67 -13.70 -6.59
CA SER A 45 -0.10 -15.05 -6.54
C SER A 45 -1.16 -16.12 -6.30
N GLN A 46 -0.85 -17.35 -6.69
CA GLN A 46 -1.58 -18.55 -6.30
C GLN A 46 -0.98 -19.20 -5.03
N SER A 47 0.21 -18.73 -4.60
CA SER A 47 0.89 -19.23 -3.40
C SER A 47 0.35 -18.53 -2.15
N GLY A 48 -0.52 -19.22 -1.42
CA GLY A 48 -0.99 -18.80 -0.10
C GLY A 48 0.14 -18.47 0.89
N PRO A 49 1.22 -19.29 0.99
CA PRO A 49 2.36 -18.97 1.85
C PRO A 49 3.05 -17.64 1.52
N LEU A 50 3.28 -17.36 0.22
CA LEU A 50 3.88 -16.10 -0.22
C LEU A 50 2.97 -14.91 0.14
N ILE A 51 1.67 -15.00 -0.18
CA ILE A 51 0.69 -13.97 0.16
C ILE A 51 0.69 -13.71 1.67
N HIS A 52 0.59 -14.76 2.48
CA HIS A 52 0.57 -14.64 3.94
C HIS A 52 1.84 -13.96 4.45
N ARG A 53 3.02 -14.33 3.92
CA ARG A 53 4.28 -13.69 4.30
C ARG A 53 4.27 -12.20 4.02
N LEU A 54 3.79 -11.81 2.85
CA LEU A 54 3.75 -10.44 2.39
C LEU A 54 2.75 -9.57 3.16
N ILE A 55 1.63 -10.12 3.62
CA ILE A 55 0.56 -9.34 4.27
C ILE A 55 0.54 -9.45 5.79
N SER A 56 1.13 -10.50 6.36
CA SER A 56 1.02 -10.74 7.79
C SER A 56 1.75 -9.63 8.57
N PRO A 57 1.10 -9.05 9.60
CA PRO A 57 1.71 -8.05 10.46
C PRO A 57 3.02 -8.53 11.10
N LYS A 58 3.21 -9.85 11.27
CA LYS A 58 4.40 -10.44 11.90
C LYS A 58 5.68 -10.28 11.08
N HIS A 59 5.57 -10.12 9.76
CA HIS A 59 6.74 -10.07 8.89
C HIS A 59 7.20 -8.64 8.59
N HIS A 60 6.41 -7.63 8.98
CA HIS A 60 6.77 -6.22 8.79
C HIS A 60 7.24 -5.90 7.37
N CYS A 61 6.63 -6.52 6.36
CA CYS A 61 6.97 -6.27 4.97
C CYS A 61 6.72 -4.79 4.65
N GLU A 62 7.79 -4.07 4.36
CA GLU A 62 7.76 -2.64 4.08
C GLU A 62 7.01 -2.35 2.79
N ARG A 63 6.26 -1.25 2.77
CA ARG A 63 5.56 -0.73 1.60
C ARG A 63 5.85 0.75 1.47
N GLN A 64 6.31 1.15 0.29
CA GLN A 64 6.58 2.54 -0.03
C GLN A 64 5.42 3.14 -0.81
N TYR A 65 4.97 4.31 -0.38
CA TYR A 65 3.89 5.04 -1.02
C TYR A 65 4.31 6.46 -1.35
N ARG A 66 3.92 6.95 -2.52
CA ARG A 66 3.79 8.37 -2.80
C ARG A 66 2.39 8.82 -2.40
N VAL A 67 2.32 9.84 -1.55
CA VAL A 67 1.10 10.35 -0.95
C VAL A 67 0.97 11.83 -1.27
N GLU A 68 -0.18 12.22 -1.79
CA GLU A 68 -0.53 13.61 -2.08
C GLU A 68 -1.61 14.09 -1.11
N VAL A 69 -1.45 15.29 -0.58
CA VAL A 69 -2.37 15.92 0.37
C VAL A 69 -2.93 17.23 -0.18
N ASP A 70 -4.13 17.59 0.31
CA ASP A 70 -4.86 18.81 -0.08
C ASP A 70 -4.26 20.11 0.46
N THR A 71 -3.42 20.00 1.48
CA THR A 71 -2.88 21.12 2.25
C THR A 71 -1.36 20.99 2.34
N PRO A 72 -0.61 22.11 2.29
CA PRO A 72 0.84 22.04 2.36
C PRO A 72 1.36 21.29 3.59
N LEU A 73 2.40 20.50 3.36
CA LEU A 73 3.20 19.84 4.36
C LEU A 73 4.08 20.88 5.07
N ASP A 74 4.23 20.76 6.39
CA ASP A 74 5.05 21.69 7.17
C ASP A 74 6.54 21.27 7.11
N ILE A 75 7.14 21.53 5.94
CA ILE A 75 8.52 21.16 5.63
C ILE A 75 9.50 21.88 6.56
N ASP A 76 9.22 23.12 6.98
CA ASP A 76 10.15 23.87 7.81
C ASP A 76 10.20 23.32 9.24
N SER A 77 9.05 23.00 9.83
CA SER A 77 9.01 22.44 11.20
C SER A 77 9.33 20.94 11.26
N GLN A 78 9.19 20.22 10.13
CA GLN A 78 9.30 18.76 10.04
C GLN A 78 8.34 18.01 10.98
N ALA A 79 7.27 18.66 11.46
CA ALA A 79 6.40 18.11 12.48
C ALA A 79 5.74 16.79 12.05
N GLU A 80 5.30 16.67 10.79
CA GLU A 80 4.73 15.41 10.30
C GLU A 80 5.79 14.32 10.26
N LYS A 81 6.99 14.63 9.74
CA LYS A 81 8.09 13.66 9.70
C LYS A 81 8.42 13.13 11.09
N ILE A 82 8.57 14.01 12.07
CA ILE A 82 8.85 13.63 13.47
C ILE A 82 7.71 12.74 14.02
N ALA A 83 6.45 13.09 13.75
CA ALA A 83 5.32 12.31 14.23
C ALA A 83 5.27 10.89 13.64
N PHE A 84 5.59 10.75 12.35
CA PHE A 84 5.71 9.45 11.68
C PHE A 84 6.89 8.64 12.23
N GLU A 85 8.08 9.24 12.31
CA GLU A 85 9.32 8.55 12.73
C GLU A 85 9.30 8.13 14.20
N GLN A 86 8.62 8.87 15.07
CA GLN A 86 8.47 8.51 16.49
C GLN A 86 7.34 7.51 16.75
N GLY A 87 6.50 7.20 15.75
CA GLY A 87 5.30 6.38 15.96
C GLY A 87 4.32 7.02 16.96
N SER A 88 4.26 8.35 17.01
CA SER A 88 3.39 9.08 17.95
C SER A 88 1.94 9.19 17.46
N ILE A 89 1.70 8.89 16.18
CA ILE A 89 0.39 8.91 15.54
C ILE A 89 -0.46 7.72 16.01
N ALA A 90 -1.66 8.00 16.51
CA ALA A 90 -2.65 6.98 16.87
C ALA A 90 -3.89 7.09 16.00
N ILE A 91 -4.37 5.95 15.48
CA ILE A 91 -5.60 5.86 14.70
C ILE A 91 -6.61 4.95 15.40
N ARG A 92 -7.90 5.19 15.18
CA ARG A 92 -8.99 4.43 15.80
C ARG A 92 -9.10 3.03 15.18
N ASP A 93 -9.00 1.93 15.90
CA ASP A 93 -9.11 0.62 15.28
C ASP A 93 -10.52 0.42 14.66
N ARG A 94 -10.60 -0.19 13.47
CA ARG A 94 -11.89 -0.37 12.79
C ARG A 94 -12.80 -1.36 13.53
N LYS A 95 -12.23 -2.36 14.20
CA LYS A 95 -12.97 -3.42 14.90
C LYS A 95 -13.27 -3.04 16.33
N THR A 96 -12.27 -2.55 17.08
CA THR A 96 -12.45 -2.25 18.51
C THR A 96 -12.87 -0.82 18.79
N ASN A 97 -12.74 0.08 17.81
CA ASN A 97 -13.04 1.51 17.96
C ASN A 97 -12.14 2.24 18.99
N GLU A 98 -11.03 1.64 19.41
CA GLU A 98 -10.05 2.20 20.35
C GLU A 98 -8.92 2.93 19.63
N LEU A 99 -8.25 3.90 20.27
CA LEU A 99 -7.05 4.51 19.70
C LEU A 99 -5.86 3.54 19.82
N VAL A 100 -5.24 3.22 18.69
CA VAL A 100 -4.06 2.36 18.61
C VAL A 100 -2.92 3.14 17.96
N LYS A 101 -1.75 3.14 18.60
CA LYS A 101 -0.54 3.74 18.03
C LYS A 101 -0.10 2.99 16.78
N CYS A 102 0.24 3.74 15.74
CA CYS A 102 0.87 3.21 14.55
C CYS A 102 2.35 2.89 14.85
N MET A 103 2.92 1.94 14.13
CA MET A 103 4.37 1.72 14.19
C MET A 103 5.12 2.95 13.67
N PRO A 104 6.36 3.18 14.15
CA PRO A 104 7.29 4.11 13.51
C PRO A 104 7.36 3.88 11.99
N ALA A 105 7.33 4.98 11.25
CA ALA A 105 7.31 4.99 9.80
C ALA A 105 8.21 6.11 9.29
N ARG A 106 8.86 5.91 8.14
CA ARG A 106 9.65 6.95 7.51
C ARG A 106 8.75 7.85 6.67
N LEU A 107 9.01 9.15 6.70
CA LEU A 107 8.41 10.14 5.80
C LEU A 107 9.51 10.98 5.16
N GLU A 108 9.40 11.19 3.85
CA GLU A 108 10.29 12.06 3.09
C GLU A 108 9.45 13.02 2.25
N TYR A 109 9.71 14.32 2.39
CA TYR A 109 9.05 15.34 1.59
C TYR A 109 9.58 15.29 0.15
N ILE A 110 8.67 15.23 -0.83
CA ILE A 110 9.02 15.35 -2.26
C ILE A 110 8.85 16.80 -2.69
N ASP A 111 7.73 17.40 -2.32
CA ASP A 111 7.38 18.80 -2.56
C ASP A 111 6.39 19.28 -1.47
N SER A 112 5.81 20.46 -1.66
CA SER A 112 4.92 21.08 -0.66
C SER A 112 3.64 20.29 -0.40
N THR A 113 3.17 19.44 -1.31
CA THR A 113 1.92 18.68 -1.15
C THR A 113 2.10 17.17 -1.31
N THR A 114 3.33 16.72 -1.53
CA THR A 114 3.65 15.32 -1.79
C THR A 114 4.73 14.82 -0.83
N ALA A 115 4.48 13.67 -0.22
CA ALA A 115 5.46 12.93 0.55
C ALA A 115 5.59 11.49 0.09
N ARG A 116 6.74 10.89 0.35
CA ARG A 116 6.97 9.46 0.31
C ARG A 116 6.91 8.90 1.72
N VAL A 117 6.18 7.80 1.91
CA VAL A 117 5.96 7.17 3.22
C VAL A 117 6.26 5.69 3.13
N TRP A 118 7.04 5.17 4.09
CA TRP A 118 7.33 3.75 4.22
C TRP A 118 6.60 3.19 5.44
N LEU A 119 5.75 2.19 5.21
CA LEU A 119 4.96 1.55 6.26
C LEU A 119 5.34 0.08 6.40
N ASN A 120 5.51 -0.35 7.65
CA ASN A 120 5.78 -1.74 8.04
C ASN A 120 4.54 -2.48 8.57
N GLU A 121 3.37 -1.85 8.46
CA GLU A 121 2.06 -2.43 8.74
C GLU A 121 1.03 -2.01 7.68
N GLY A 122 -0.13 -2.66 7.69
CA GLY A 122 -1.18 -2.46 6.69
C GLY A 122 -2.56 -2.38 7.32
N ARG A 123 -2.81 -1.38 8.17
CA ARG A 123 -4.14 -1.16 8.77
C ARG A 123 -5.12 -0.56 7.76
N TYR A 124 -6.41 -0.72 8.04
CA TYR A 124 -7.49 -0.19 7.18
C TYR A 124 -7.35 1.33 6.98
N HIS A 125 -7.22 1.74 5.72
CA HIS A 125 -7.01 3.13 5.28
C HIS A 125 -5.89 3.87 6.03
N GLN A 126 -4.85 3.16 6.47
CA GLN A 126 -3.86 3.67 7.42
C GLN A 126 -3.29 5.05 7.05
N LEU A 127 -2.75 5.23 5.83
CA LEU A 127 -2.19 6.51 5.39
C LEU A 127 -3.19 7.66 5.50
N ARG A 128 -4.39 7.48 4.95
CA ARG A 128 -5.45 8.53 4.99
C ARG A 128 -5.75 8.95 6.41
N ARG A 129 -5.78 7.97 7.33
CA ARG A 129 -6.13 8.19 8.73
C ARG A 129 -4.99 8.81 9.52
N MET A 130 -3.74 8.41 9.25
CA MET A 130 -2.57 9.02 9.85
C MET A 130 -2.49 10.51 9.47
N PHE A 131 -2.55 10.85 8.19
CA PHE A 131 -2.56 12.25 7.74
C PHE A 131 -3.76 13.04 8.26
N GLN A 132 -4.95 12.43 8.36
CA GLN A 132 -6.12 13.08 8.95
C GLN A 132 -5.89 13.50 10.41
N THR A 133 -5.15 12.71 11.21
CA THR A 133 -4.80 13.11 12.59
C THR A 133 -3.87 14.31 12.65
N LEU A 134 -3.14 14.57 11.56
CA LEU A 134 -2.27 15.74 11.38
C LEU A 134 -3.00 16.90 10.68
N GLY A 135 -4.33 16.81 10.53
CA GLY A 135 -5.14 17.86 9.92
C GLY A 135 -5.06 17.95 8.39
N LYS A 136 -4.56 16.90 7.71
CA LYS A 136 -4.42 16.87 6.25
C LYS A 136 -5.32 15.82 5.60
N THR A 137 -5.91 16.14 4.45
CA THR A 137 -6.67 15.17 3.66
C THR A 137 -5.78 14.58 2.58
N VAL A 138 -5.68 13.26 2.54
CA VAL A 138 -4.98 12.57 1.45
C VAL A 138 -5.87 12.53 0.21
N VAL A 139 -5.40 13.14 -0.88
CA VAL A 139 -6.08 13.18 -2.18
C VAL A 139 -5.52 12.16 -3.16
N GLY A 140 -4.27 11.72 -2.98
CA GLY A 140 -3.63 10.73 -3.84
C GLY A 140 -2.80 9.71 -3.04
N ILE A 141 -2.90 8.42 -3.42
CA ILE A 141 -2.02 7.36 -2.92
C ILE A 141 -1.57 6.51 -4.10
N HIS A 142 -0.26 6.35 -4.24
CA HIS A 142 0.37 5.47 -5.21
C HIS A 142 1.41 4.59 -4.51
N ARG A 143 1.21 3.27 -4.49
CA ARG A 143 2.20 2.33 -3.93
C ARG A 143 3.32 2.10 -4.95
N GLU A 144 4.52 2.55 -4.62
CA GLU A 144 5.71 2.46 -5.47
C GLU A 144 6.43 1.12 -5.29
N SER A 145 6.40 0.52 -4.09
CA SER A 145 7.06 -0.76 -3.83
C SER A 145 6.40 -1.57 -2.71
N MET A 146 6.73 -2.87 -2.66
CA MET A 146 6.35 -3.79 -1.59
C MET A 146 7.45 -4.85 -1.41
N GLY A 147 8.06 -4.87 -0.22
CA GLY A 147 9.27 -5.67 0.01
C GLY A 147 10.37 -5.26 -0.97
N VAL A 148 10.97 -6.25 -1.63
CA VAL A 148 12.04 -6.03 -2.62
C VAL A 148 11.53 -5.64 -4.00
N VAL A 149 10.22 -5.70 -4.25
CA VAL A 149 9.64 -5.44 -5.58
C VAL A 149 9.25 -3.98 -5.69
N SER A 150 9.79 -3.32 -6.71
CA SER A 150 9.41 -1.96 -7.12
C SER A 150 8.54 -2.01 -8.36
N LEU A 151 7.60 -1.07 -8.47
CA LEU A 151 6.78 -0.91 -9.67
C LEU A 151 7.69 -0.57 -10.86
N ASP A 152 7.54 -1.33 -11.95
CA ASP A 152 8.27 -1.06 -13.18
C ASP A 152 7.76 0.26 -13.80
N PRO A 153 8.61 1.27 -14.02
CA PRO A 153 8.19 2.54 -14.60
C PRO A 153 7.66 2.42 -16.03
N ASN A 154 7.90 1.29 -16.72
CA ASN A 154 7.41 1.06 -18.07
C ASN A 154 6.01 0.40 -18.11
N LEU A 155 5.48 -0.04 -16.97
CA LEU A 155 4.12 -0.58 -16.91
C LEU A 155 3.09 0.54 -16.82
N ALA A 156 2.20 0.59 -17.80
CA ALA A 156 1.03 1.45 -17.74
C ALA A 156 0.00 0.93 -16.72
N PRO A 157 -0.91 1.80 -16.22
CA PRO A 157 -1.98 1.35 -15.33
C PRO A 157 -2.81 0.21 -15.93
N GLY A 158 -2.90 -0.90 -15.18
CA GLY A 158 -3.62 -2.11 -15.60
C GLY A 158 -2.76 -3.14 -16.33
N GLU A 159 -1.54 -2.78 -16.71
CA GLU A 159 -0.56 -3.74 -17.19
C GLU A 159 0.08 -4.51 -16.04
N TRP A 160 0.65 -5.66 -16.38
CA TRP A 160 1.30 -6.56 -15.45
C TRP A 160 2.46 -7.26 -16.13
N ARG A 161 3.37 -7.79 -15.31
CA ARG A 161 4.43 -8.70 -15.74
C ARG A 161 4.59 -9.81 -14.71
N GLU A 162 5.22 -10.90 -15.10
CA GLU A 162 5.67 -11.89 -14.13
C GLU A 162 6.83 -11.32 -13.30
N LEU A 163 6.94 -11.79 -12.05
CA LEU A 163 8.11 -11.51 -11.23
C LEU A 163 9.30 -12.29 -11.80
N SER A 164 10.47 -11.66 -11.80
CA SER A 164 11.73 -12.33 -12.12
C SER A 164 12.06 -13.40 -11.08
N GLU A 165 12.93 -14.35 -11.43
CA GLU A 165 13.40 -15.36 -10.48
C GLU A 165 14.07 -14.74 -9.25
N ASP A 166 14.81 -13.65 -9.42
CA ASP A 166 15.52 -12.98 -8.33
C ASP A 166 14.57 -12.22 -7.40
N GLU A 167 13.52 -11.59 -7.95
CA GLU A 167 12.44 -11.02 -7.14
C GLU A 167 11.73 -12.12 -6.35
N LEU A 168 11.41 -13.25 -6.99
CA LEU A 168 10.73 -14.36 -6.33
C LEU A 168 11.59 -14.94 -5.19
N ARG A 169 12.87 -15.21 -5.45
CA ARG A 169 13.83 -15.75 -4.45
C ARG A 169 13.94 -14.84 -3.22
N GLN A 170 13.92 -13.54 -3.41
CA GLN A 170 14.02 -12.57 -2.31
C GLN A 170 12.71 -12.40 -1.52
N LEU A 171 11.57 -12.79 -2.08
CA LEU A 171 10.29 -12.80 -1.37
C LEU A 171 10.03 -14.13 -0.62
N THR A 172 10.63 -15.24 -1.08
CA THR A 172 10.47 -16.63 -0.56
C THR A 172 11.57 -17.07 0.41
#